data_AF-A0A8H4VXJ6-F1
#
_entry.id   AF-A0A8H4VXJ6-F1
#
_cell.length_a   1.000
_cell.length_b   1.000
_cell.length_c   1.000
_cell.angle_alpha   90.00
_cell.angle_beta   90.00
_cell.angle_gamma   90.00
#
_symmetry.space_group_name_H-M   'P 1'
#
loop_
_entity.id
_entity.type
_entity.pdbx_description
1 polymer ?
#
loop_
_entity_poly.entity_id
_entity_poly.type
_entity_poly.pdbx_seq_one_letter_code
_entity_poly.pdbx_strand_id
1 'polypeptide(L)'
;MASPSMNLDRPRKETTMGISLMYLDPSTGDANDEDSYDLLLKVLIRSRRRVLECSSREAGGGFSKLIELKPDPWFQKDNPKLRIDVGANEFVFYVDGKRVGAVNRAVKRGKVTHFKYLIYPPNAESAMGKGVTVTTYKQISLVP
;
A
#
# COMPACT_ATOMS: atom_id res chain seq x y z
N MET A 1 18.25 2.26 17.56
CA MET A 1 17.62 1.92 16.26
C MET A 1 17.64 3.18 15.42
N ALA A 2 18.14 3.13 14.19
CA ALA A 2 18.09 4.27 13.28
C ALA A 2 16.64 4.49 12.81
N SER A 3 16.14 5.72 12.86
CA SER A 3 14.82 6.07 12.34
C SER A 3 14.73 5.76 10.84
N PRO A 4 13.57 5.32 10.33
CA PRO A 4 13.38 5.12 8.89
C PRO A 4 13.57 6.47 8.17
N SER A 5 14.47 6.48 7.18
CA SER A 5 14.78 7.65 6.36
C SER A 5 14.45 7.35 4.90
N MET A 6 13.89 8.33 4.19
CA MET A 6 13.66 8.23 2.77
C MET A 6 14.86 8.67 1.95
N ASN A 7 15.26 7.85 0.97
CA ASN A 7 16.13 8.33 -0.10
C ASN A 7 15.29 9.18 -1.08
N LEU A 8 15.46 10.50 -1.02
CA LEU A 8 14.76 11.46 -1.88
C LEU A 8 15.40 11.63 -3.26
N ASP A 9 16.61 11.11 -3.46
CA ASP A 9 17.27 11.12 -4.75
C ASP A 9 16.46 10.25 -5.71
N ARG A 10 16.27 10.74 -6.94
CA ARG A 10 15.62 9.92 -7.97
C ARG A 10 16.59 8.79 -8.34
N PRO A 11 16.25 7.52 -8.06
CA PRO A 11 17.16 6.44 -8.36
C PRO A 11 17.30 6.28 -9.87
N ARG A 12 18.50 5.88 -10.34
CA ARG A 12 18.77 5.63 -11.77
C ARG A 12 17.94 4.47 -12.32
N LYS A 13 17.63 3.48 -11.48
CA LYS A 13 16.75 2.33 -11.76
C LYS A 13 15.55 2.37 -10.83
N GLU A 14 14.38 1.94 -11.29
CA GLU A 14 13.18 1.90 -10.45
C GLU A 14 13.28 0.71 -9.48
N THR A 15 13.28 0.99 -8.18
CA THR A 15 13.03 -0.02 -7.15
C THR A 15 11.53 -0.15 -6.96
N THR A 16 11.01 -1.36 -7.05
CA THR A 16 9.58 -1.60 -6.78
C THR A 16 9.41 -1.86 -5.29
N MET A 17 8.82 -0.91 -4.56
CA MET A 17 8.30 -1.20 -3.23
C MET A 17 6.80 -1.39 -3.31
N GLY A 18 6.29 -2.40 -2.64
CA GLY A 18 4.88 -2.74 -2.63
C GLY A 18 4.33 -2.84 -1.23
N ILE A 19 3.11 -2.34 -1.05
CA ILE A 19 2.26 -2.62 0.10
C ILE A 19 1.02 -3.31 -0.43
N SER A 20 0.65 -4.44 0.16
CA SER A 20 -0.59 -5.15 -0.16
C SER A 20 -1.46 -5.27 1.09
N LEU A 21 -2.72 -4.88 0.95
CA LEU A 21 -3.80 -5.15 1.90
C LEU A 21 -4.65 -6.27 1.32
N MET A 22 -4.79 -7.35 2.08
CA MET A 22 -5.32 -8.61 1.59
C MET A 22 -6.46 -9.13 2.45
N TYR A 23 -7.36 -9.85 1.81
CA TYR A 23 -8.39 -10.65 2.44
C TYR A 23 -8.19 -12.12 2.06
N LEU A 24 -8.18 -13.00 3.07
CA LEU A 24 -8.27 -14.43 2.89
C LEU A 24 -9.66 -14.87 3.36
N ASP A 25 -10.41 -15.53 2.49
CA ASP A 25 -11.66 -16.16 2.89
C ASP A 25 -11.34 -17.38 3.76
N PRO A 26 -11.74 -17.40 5.06
CA PRO A 26 -11.41 -18.51 5.94
C PRO A 26 -12.14 -19.81 5.57
N SER A 27 -13.17 -19.77 4.72
CA SER A 27 -13.94 -20.94 4.33
C SER A 27 -13.34 -21.72 3.16
N THR A 28 -12.50 -21.06 2.35
CA THR A 28 -12.03 -21.62 1.06
C THR A 28 -10.56 -21.31 0.76
N GLY A 29 -9.94 -20.35 1.45
CA GLY A 29 -8.59 -19.88 1.13
C GLY A 29 -7.49 -20.67 1.83
N ASP A 30 -6.41 -20.94 1.10
CA ASP A 30 -5.16 -21.45 1.66
C ASP A 30 -4.23 -20.27 2.01
N ALA A 31 -3.85 -20.18 3.29
CA ALA A 31 -2.97 -19.12 3.76
C ALA A 31 -1.55 -19.19 3.15
N ASN A 32 -1.14 -20.34 2.63
CA ASN A 32 0.17 -20.56 2.01
C ASN A 32 0.18 -20.23 0.51
N ASP A 33 -0.99 -20.01 -0.11
CA ASP A 33 -1.12 -19.70 -1.53
C ASP A 33 -1.53 -18.22 -1.71
N GLU A 34 -0.64 -17.40 -2.27
CA GLU A 34 -0.92 -15.98 -2.53
C GLU A 34 -2.05 -15.76 -3.54
N ASP A 35 -2.35 -16.74 -4.39
CA ASP A 35 -3.45 -16.65 -5.37
C ASP A 35 -4.83 -16.93 -4.75
N SER A 36 -4.84 -17.50 -3.54
CA SER A 36 -6.04 -17.63 -2.70
C SER A 36 -6.46 -16.33 -2.02
N TYR A 37 -5.65 -15.27 -2.08
CA TYR A 37 -5.96 -13.98 -1.47
C TYR A 37 -6.63 -13.02 -2.46
N ASP A 38 -7.72 -12.38 -2.01
CA ASP A 38 -8.18 -11.13 -2.60
C ASP A 38 -7.18 -10.01 -2.22
N LEU A 39 -6.48 -9.46 -3.21
CA LEU A 39 -5.71 -8.23 -3.06
C LEU A 39 -6.68 -7.04 -3.12
N LEU A 40 -7.21 -6.68 -1.95
CA LEU A 40 -8.11 -5.53 -1.81
C LEU A 40 -7.46 -4.25 -2.31
N LEU A 41 -6.18 -4.05 -1.98
CA LEU A 41 -5.37 -2.95 -2.47
C LEU A 41 -3.90 -3.37 -2.55
N LYS A 42 -3.28 -3.18 -3.71
CA LYS A 42 -1.84 -3.22 -3.93
C LYS A 42 -1.38 -1.81 -4.28
N VAL A 43 -0.40 -1.30 -3.54
CA VAL A 43 0.22 0.00 -3.75
C VAL A 43 1.67 -0.23 -4.13
N LEU A 44 2.09 0.23 -5.30
CA LEU A 44 3.50 0.29 -5.69
C LEU A 44 3.99 1.73 -5.57
N ILE A 45 5.04 1.92 -4.77
CA ILE A 45 5.67 3.23 -4.58
C ILE A 45 6.78 3.35 -5.63
N ARG A 46 6.53 4.16 -6.66
CA ARG A 46 7.46 4.41 -7.77
C ARG A 46 8.25 5.68 -7.48
N SER A 47 9.45 5.52 -6.92
CA SER A 47 10.24 6.64 -6.42
C SER A 47 10.81 7.50 -7.55
N ARG A 48 11.15 6.89 -8.69
CA ARG A 48 11.63 7.65 -9.86
C ARG A 48 10.52 8.47 -10.48
N ARG A 49 9.34 7.87 -10.67
CA ARG A 49 8.16 8.53 -11.25
C ARG A 49 7.44 9.45 -10.25
N ARG A 50 7.73 9.32 -8.95
CA ARG A 50 7.04 9.99 -7.84
C ARG A 50 5.53 9.77 -7.89
N VAL A 51 5.12 8.51 -8.04
CA VAL A 51 3.71 8.10 -8.03
C VAL A 51 3.46 6.94 -7.10
N LEU A 52 2.22 6.82 -6.62
CA LEU A 52 1.68 5.62 -5.99
C LEU A 52 0.78 4.93 -7.02
N GLU A 53 1.20 3.78 -7.52
CA GLU A 53 0.40 2.96 -8.42
C GLU A 53 -0.49 2.02 -7.60
N CYS A 54 -1.79 2.12 -7.78
CA CYS A 54 -2.80 1.37 -7.04
C CYS A 54 -3.52 0.40 -7.96
N SER A 55 -3.68 -0.83 -7.52
CA SER A 55 -4.51 -1.84 -8.19
C SER A 55 -5.11 -2.81 -7.17
N SER A 56 -6.05 -3.63 -7.62
CA SER A 56 -6.67 -4.70 -6.82
C SER A 56 -6.73 -5.96 -7.66
N ARG A 57 -6.97 -7.12 -7.03
CA ARG A 57 -7.15 -8.41 -7.71
C ARG A 57 -8.03 -9.29 -6.85
N GLU A 58 -9.03 -9.93 -7.44
CA GLU A 58 -9.76 -11.02 -6.77
C GLU A 58 -8.95 -12.32 -6.82
N ALA A 59 -9.10 -13.20 -5.84
CA ALA A 59 -8.45 -14.52 -5.82
C ALA A 59 -8.66 -15.26 -7.16
N GLY A 60 -7.59 -15.82 -7.72
CA GLY A 60 -7.57 -16.44 -9.06
C GLY A 60 -7.82 -15.50 -10.26
N GLY A 61 -8.06 -14.22 -10.03
CA GLY A 61 -8.39 -13.23 -11.07
C GLY A 61 -7.19 -12.42 -11.58
N GLY A 62 -7.46 -11.57 -12.59
CA GLY A 62 -6.51 -10.58 -13.09
C GLY A 62 -6.49 -9.29 -12.25
N PHE A 63 -5.43 -8.49 -12.41
CA PHE A 63 -5.38 -7.17 -11.79
C PHE A 63 -6.40 -6.20 -12.41
N SER A 64 -6.99 -5.37 -11.57
CA SER A 64 -7.79 -4.23 -11.99
C SER A 64 -6.96 -3.23 -12.79
N LYS A 65 -7.65 -2.29 -13.45
CA LYS A 65 -6.99 -1.12 -14.05
C LYS A 65 -6.12 -0.41 -13.00
N LEU A 66 -4.92 -0.03 -13.43
CA LEU A 66 -3.96 0.73 -12.63
C LEU A 66 -4.46 2.16 -12.43
N ILE A 67 -4.41 2.66 -11.19
CA ILE A 67 -4.71 4.05 -10.83
C ILE A 67 -3.46 4.67 -10.24
N GLU A 68 -3.06 5.84 -10.75
CA GLU A 68 -1.88 6.55 -10.24
C GLU A 68 -2.29 7.74 -9.37
N LEU A 69 -1.75 7.80 -8.16
CA LEU A 69 -1.79 8.98 -7.32
C LEU A 69 -0.45 9.70 -7.36
N LYS A 70 -0.47 11.03 -7.37
CA LYS A 70 0.72 11.88 -7.44
C LYS A 70 0.82 12.72 -6.16
N PRO A 71 1.47 12.22 -5.10
CA PRO A 71 1.79 13.02 -3.93
C PRO A 71 2.58 14.26 -4.32
N ASP A 72 2.07 15.43 -3.91
CA ASP A 72 2.77 16.71 -4.01
C ASP A 72 2.54 17.53 -2.74
N PRO A 73 3.57 17.77 -1.91
CA PRO A 73 4.96 17.31 -2.07
C PRO A 73 5.09 15.78 -2.03
N TRP A 74 6.23 15.29 -2.52
CA TRP A 74 6.63 13.90 -2.28
C TRP A 74 6.85 13.66 -0.78
N PHE A 75 7.13 12.42 -0.39
CA PHE A 75 7.45 12.07 0.98
C PHE A 75 8.59 12.94 1.56
N GLN A 76 8.52 13.22 2.86
CA GLN A 76 9.56 13.84 3.65
C GLN A 76 10.77 12.90 3.79
N LYS A 77 11.95 13.50 3.93
CA LYS A 77 13.20 12.74 4.08
C LYS A 77 13.22 11.93 5.37
N ASP A 78 12.82 12.56 6.47
CA ASP A 78 12.96 11.98 7.79
C ASP A 78 11.59 11.47 8.26
N ASN A 79 11.51 10.19 8.62
CA ASN A 79 10.30 9.53 9.11
C ASN A 79 9.11 9.60 8.11
N PRO A 80 9.27 9.10 6.86
CA PRO A 80 8.19 9.12 5.87
C PRO A 80 7.00 8.29 6.33
N LYS A 81 5.79 8.82 6.14
CA LYS A 81 4.54 8.17 6.56
C LYS A 81 3.56 8.06 5.41
N LEU A 82 3.09 6.83 5.20
CA LEU A 82 1.92 6.55 4.37
C LEU A 82 0.78 6.11 5.29
N ARG A 83 -0.33 6.84 5.27
CA ARG A 83 -1.57 6.46 5.92
C ARG A 83 -2.61 6.15 4.85
N ILE A 84 -3.34 5.05 5.04
CA ILE A 84 -4.44 4.63 4.18
C ILE A 84 -5.66 4.43 5.06
N ASP A 85 -6.67 5.27 4.87
CA ASP A 85 -7.96 5.07 5.51
C ASP A 85 -8.78 4.09 4.66
N VAL A 86 -9.21 3.00 5.28
CA VAL A 86 -9.95 1.93 4.61
C VAL A 86 -11.45 2.14 4.81
N GLY A 87 -12.10 2.71 3.81
CA GLY A 87 -13.56 2.86 3.76
C GLY A 87 -14.27 1.65 3.18
N ALA A 88 -15.61 1.71 3.17
CA ALA A 88 -16.46 0.71 2.53
C ALA A 88 -16.36 0.75 1.00
N ASN A 89 -16.19 1.94 0.42
CA ASN A 89 -16.19 2.14 -1.04
C ASN A 89 -14.85 2.59 -1.61
N GLU A 90 -13.96 3.13 -0.78
CA GLU A 90 -12.70 3.71 -1.23
C GLU A 90 -11.57 3.52 -0.22
N PHE A 91 -10.34 3.66 -0.71
CA PHE A 91 -9.14 3.82 0.09
C PHE A 91 -8.68 5.28 -0.03
N VAL A 92 -8.58 5.98 1.09
CA VAL A 92 -8.12 7.39 1.10
C VAL A 92 -6.67 7.45 1.55
N PHE A 93 -5.83 8.09 0.74
CA PHE A 93 -4.39 8.13 0.93
C PHE A 93 -3.93 9.45 1.52
N TYR A 94 -3.03 9.35 2.49
CA TYR A 94 -2.31 10.48 3.07
C TYR A 94 -0.82 10.19 3.05
N VAL A 95 -0.03 11.15 2.57
CA VAL A 95 1.43 11.12 2.62
C VAL A 95 1.87 12.24 3.55
N ASP A 96 2.61 11.88 4.59
CA ASP A 96 3.09 12.78 5.65
C ASP A 96 1.99 13.70 6.22
N GLY A 97 0.80 13.13 6.40
CA GLY A 97 -0.37 13.82 6.93
C GLY A 97 -1.19 14.60 5.90
N LYS A 98 -0.71 14.78 4.67
CA LYS A 98 -1.46 15.45 3.59
C LYS A 98 -2.26 14.46 2.77
N ARG A 99 -3.56 14.73 2.57
CA ARG A 99 -4.41 13.92 1.67
C ARG A 99 -3.90 14.01 0.24
N VAL A 100 -3.65 12.87 -0.38
CA VAL A 100 -3.17 12.77 -1.77
C VAL A 100 -4.33 12.48 -2.72
N GLY A 101 -5.28 11.64 -2.31
CA GLY A 101 -6.39 11.24 -3.15
C GLY A 101 -7.12 10.03 -2.58
N ALA A 102 -8.05 9.50 -3.36
CA ALA A 102 -8.78 8.29 -3.03
C ALA A 102 -8.86 7.35 -4.23
N VAL A 103 -8.93 6.05 -3.95
CA VAL A 103 -9.04 4.98 -4.94
C VAL A 103 -10.29 4.16 -4.61
N ASN A 104 -11.21 4.05 -5.58
CA ASN A 104 -12.39 3.22 -5.42
C ASN A 104 -12.01 1.76 -5.20
N ARG A 105 -12.73 1.08 -4.30
CA ARG A 105 -12.59 -0.35 -4.06
C ARG A 105 -13.15 -1.13 -5.25
N ALA A 106 -12.26 -1.72 -6.02
CA ALA A 106 -12.63 -2.68 -7.05
C ALA A 106 -13.13 -4.00 -6.44
N VAL A 107 -12.46 -4.47 -5.38
CA VAL A 107 -12.90 -5.63 -4.58
C VAL A 107 -13.65 -5.13 -3.34
N LYS A 108 -14.98 -5.29 -3.36
CA LYS A 108 -15.88 -4.77 -2.31
C LYS A 108 -16.10 -5.74 -1.15
N ARG A 109 -15.89 -7.04 -1.38
CA ARG A 109 -16.02 -8.06 -0.34
C ARG A 109 -14.82 -8.04 0.60
N GLY A 110 -15.03 -8.56 1.80
CA GLY A 110 -13.96 -8.81 2.76
C GLY A 110 -13.45 -7.59 3.52
N LYS A 111 -12.89 -7.86 4.68
CA LYS A 111 -12.12 -6.91 5.50
C LYS A 111 -10.62 -7.17 5.29
N VAL A 112 -9.78 -6.18 5.57
CA VAL A 112 -8.33 -6.42 5.59
C VAL A 112 -8.02 -7.41 6.72
N THR A 113 -7.37 -8.52 6.37
CA THR A 113 -6.93 -9.56 7.32
C THR A 113 -5.41 -9.71 7.32
N HIS A 114 -4.76 -9.40 6.19
CA HIS A 114 -3.33 -9.56 6.02
C HIS A 114 -2.72 -8.30 5.42
N PHE A 115 -1.47 -8.04 5.80
CA PHE A 115 -0.62 -6.98 5.29
C PHE A 115 0.67 -7.59 4.77
N LYS A 116 1.12 -7.18 3.59
CA LYS A 116 2.42 -7.56 3.04
C LYS A 116 3.17 -6.32 2.60
N TYR A 117 4.42 -6.21 3.04
CA TYR A 117 5.39 -5.25 2.53
C TYR A 117 6.43 -6.00 1.71
N LEU A 118 6.71 -5.52 0.49
CA LEU A 118 7.70 -6.13 -0.40
C LEU A 118 8.62 -5.07 -0.98
N ILE A 119 9.86 -5.47 -1.22
CA ILE A 119 10.86 -4.70 -1.97
C ILE A 119 11.38 -5.62 -3.07
N TYR A 120 11.35 -5.15 -4.32
CA TYR A 120 11.84 -5.87 -5.48
C TYR A 120 12.75 -4.98 -6.36
N PRO A 121 13.95 -5.47 -6.72
CA PRO A 121 14.56 -6.72 -6.24
C PRO A 121 14.89 -6.66 -4.73
N PRO A 122 15.01 -7.82 -4.04
CA PRO A 122 15.10 -7.88 -2.56
C PRO A 122 16.23 -7.07 -1.91
N ASN A 123 17.29 -6.78 -2.67
CA ASN A 123 18.47 -6.03 -2.20
C ASN A 123 18.54 -4.60 -2.74
N ALA A 124 17.48 -4.11 -3.39
CA ALA A 124 17.45 -2.76 -3.91
C ALA A 124 17.47 -1.72 -2.77
N GLU A 125 18.07 -0.56 -3.05
CA GLU A 125 17.86 0.62 -2.20
C GLU A 125 16.37 0.96 -2.20
N SER A 126 15.75 0.77 -1.05
CA SER A 126 14.34 1.05 -0.80
C SER A 126 14.19 2.52 -0.45
N ALA A 127 13.23 3.20 -1.07
CA ALA A 127 12.99 4.58 -0.69
C ALA A 127 12.39 4.67 0.72
N MET A 128 11.53 3.77 1.20
CA MET A 128 11.04 3.85 2.60
C MET A 128 11.86 3.03 3.62
N GLY A 129 13.06 2.58 3.25
CA GLY A 129 13.89 1.70 4.08
C GLY A 129 13.57 0.20 3.93
N LYS A 130 14.40 -0.67 4.49
CA LYS A 130 14.28 -2.15 4.33
C LYS A 130 13.13 -2.79 5.12
N GLY A 131 12.55 -2.05 6.06
CA GLY A 131 11.44 -2.49 6.89
C GLY A 131 10.54 -1.32 7.25
N VAL A 132 9.30 -1.62 7.62
CA VAL A 132 8.29 -0.62 7.97
C VAL A 132 7.68 -0.95 9.32
N THR A 133 7.36 0.09 10.08
CA THR A 133 6.47 -0.03 11.23
C THR A 133 5.05 0.17 10.74
N VAL A 134 4.20 -0.83 10.98
CA VAL A 134 2.77 -0.78 10.63
C VAL A 134 1.97 -0.60 11.90
N THR A 135 1.06 0.38 11.89
CA THR A 135 0.12 0.59 12.99
C THR A 135 -1.29 0.62 12.43
N THR A 136 -2.16 -0.22 12.98
CA THR A 136 -3.57 -0.30 12.57
C THR A 136 -4.44 0.31 13.64
N TYR A 137 -5.44 1.08 13.20
CA TYR A 137 -6.45 1.67 14.06
C TYR A 137 -7.81 1.22 13.54
N LYS A 138 -8.68 0.78 14.44
CA LYS A 138 -10.09 0.55 14.13
C LYS A 138 -10.87 1.69 14.76
N GLN A 139 -11.46 2.56 13.95
CA GLN A 139 -12.35 3.59 14.47
C GLN A 139 -13.64 2.90 14.93
N ILE A 140 -13.89 2.90 16.24
CA ILE A 140 -15.01 2.18 16.87
C ILE A 140 -16.27 3.06 16.94
N SER A 141 -16.14 4.38 16.71
CA SER A 141 -17.27 5.33 16.76
C SER A 141 -16.89 6.69 16.17
N LEU A 142 -17.72 7.20 15.25
CA LEU A 142 -18.04 8.63 15.19
C LEU A 142 -19.21 8.77 16.14
N VAL A 143 -18.98 9.30 17.35
CA VAL A 143 -20.09 9.81 18.15
C VAL A 143 -20.64 11.02 17.38
N PRO A 144 -21.94 11.07 17.06
CA PRO A 144 -22.57 12.24 16.43
C PRO A 144 -22.35 13.51 17.24
#